data_AF-A0A1J8QYX2-F1
#
_entry.id   AF-A0A1J8QYX2-F1
#
_cell.length_a   1.000
_cell.length_b   1.000
_cell.length_c   1.000
_cell.angle_alpha   90.00
_cell.angle_beta   90.00
_cell.angle_gamma   90.00
#
_symmetry.space_group_name_H-M   'P 1'
#
loop_
_entity.id
_entity.type
_entity.pdbx_description
1 polymer ?
#
loop_
_entity_poly.entity_id
_entity_poly.type
_entity_poly.pdbx_seq_one_letter_code
_entity_poly.pdbx_strand_id
1 'polypeptide(L)'
;MVPWVFRLGGLRRNPWLFFVEGILTIVVAVSAIWILPDFPSTPSVWLSPDEQTLAKQRMEEDIAVEDEHQDKPVEYYSGLAEAVVDWRVWWLGVALCSMISSLSFGNFFPTLSATMGYSATISLLLCAPPWIVGTATSFFVARHSDATGDRFWHITGPLLVGIVGFIIAISTMNTAASAAYVILLTWVLNTFSQTQSKRAAAIALIISTATLGNIGAPYFWPSSWGPSYVNSYLLCILTSVISIAMCWAFRQHLSMRNQAAEALEQALGLPKGFRYLL
;
A
#
# COMPACT_ATOMS: atom_id res chain seq x y z
N MET A 1 -39.83 -13.37 -14.30
CA MET A 1 -39.08 -14.63 -14.47
C MET A 1 -37.69 -14.30 -14.95
N VAL A 2 -36.66 -14.45 -14.11
CA VAL A 2 -35.25 -14.53 -14.57
C VAL A 2 -34.65 -15.76 -13.87
N PRO A 3 -34.57 -16.93 -14.56
CA PRO A 3 -34.38 -18.23 -13.91
C PRO A 3 -32.91 -18.66 -13.82
N TRP A 4 -32.02 -17.79 -13.35
CA TRP A 4 -30.58 -18.11 -13.20
C TRP A 4 -30.04 -17.76 -11.81
N VAL A 5 -30.80 -18.06 -10.76
CA VAL A 5 -30.30 -18.01 -9.37
C VAL A 5 -29.73 -19.39 -9.04
N PHE A 6 -28.40 -19.52 -9.10
CA PHE A 6 -27.72 -20.72 -8.61
C PHE A 6 -27.94 -20.81 -7.09
N ARG A 7 -28.63 -21.87 -6.64
CA ARG A 7 -28.77 -22.19 -5.22
C ARG A 7 -27.65 -23.15 -4.81
N LEU A 8 -26.56 -22.60 -4.27
CA LEU A 8 -25.59 -23.38 -3.50
C LEU A 8 -25.73 -22.96 -2.03
N GLY A 9 -26.24 -23.86 -1.18
CA GLY A 9 -26.23 -23.67 0.28
C GLY A 9 -27.23 -22.65 0.87
N GLY A 10 -28.38 -22.39 0.24
CA GLY A 10 -29.48 -21.61 0.85
C GLY A 10 -29.37 -20.07 0.71
N LEU A 11 -28.27 -19.53 0.19
CA LEU A 11 -28.13 -18.10 -0.09
C LEU A 11 -28.45 -17.81 -1.57
N ARG A 12 -29.42 -16.93 -1.83
CA ARG A 12 -29.73 -16.43 -3.19
C ARG A 12 -28.58 -15.53 -3.66
N ARG A 13 -27.63 -16.06 -4.43
CA ARG A 13 -26.53 -15.28 -5.00
C ARG A 13 -26.84 -14.98 -6.47
N ASN A 14 -26.77 -13.70 -6.85
CA ASN A 14 -27.03 -13.25 -8.23
C ASN A 14 -25.74 -13.36 -9.05
N PRO A 15 -25.60 -14.34 -9.97
CA PRO A 15 -24.38 -14.51 -10.75
C PRO A 15 -24.12 -13.36 -11.71
N TRP A 16 -25.14 -12.56 -12.02
CA TRP A 16 -25.02 -11.37 -12.88
C TRP A 16 -23.99 -10.37 -12.38
N LEU A 17 -23.80 -10.24 -11.07
CA LEU A 17 -22.78 -9.33 -10.52
C LEU A 17 -21.38 -9.70 -11.01
N PHE A 18 -21.03 -11.00 -10.96
CA PHE A 18 -19.74 -11.51 -11.40
C PHE A 18 -19.53 -11.37 -12.91
N PHE A 19 -20.59 -11.55 -13.72
CA PHE A 19 -20.48 -11.36 -15.16
C PHE A 19 -20.26 -9.90 -15.55
N VAL A 20 -21.00 -8.97 -14.92
CA VAL A 20 -20.85 -7.53 -15.19
C VAL A 20 -19.46 -7.05 -14.77
N GLU A 21 -19.01 -7.42 -13.56
CA GLU A 21 -17.68 -7.07 -13.05
C GLU A 21 -16.55 -7.70 -13.87
N GLY A 22 -16.69 -8.98 -14.24
CA GLY A 22 -15.73 -9.69 -15.09
C GLY A 22 -15.62 -9.11 -16.50
N ILE A 23 -16.73 -8.71 -17.13
CA ILE A 23 -16.70 -8.09 -18.46
C ILE A 23 -16.03 -6.70 -18.39
N LEU A 24 -16.34 -5.90 -17.38
CA LEU A 24 -15.71 -4.58 -17.20
C LEU A 24 -14.19 -4.70 -17.04
N THR A 25 -13.72 -5.65 -16.24
CA THR A 25 -12.26 -5.89 -16.07
C THR A 25 -11.59 -6.36 -17.36
N ILE A 26 -12.23 -7.23 -18.14
CA ILE A 26 -11.72 -7.65 -19.45
C ILE A 26 -11.62 -6.46 -20.41
N VAL A 27 -12.64 -5.60 -20.46
CA VAL A 27 -12.62 -4.41 -21.32
C VAL A 27 -11.46 -3.48 -20.93
N VAL A 28 -11.26 -3.25 -19.63
CA VAL A 28 -10.12 -2.44 -19.14
C VAL A 28 -8.79 -3.10 -19.52
N ALA A 29 -8.63 -4.41 -19.30
CA ALA A 29 -7.40 -5.12 -19.64
C ALA A 29 -7.08 -5.09 -21.14
N VAL A 30 -8.08 -5.29 -22.00
CA VAL A 30 -7.92 -5.21 -23.47
C VAL A 30 -7.60 -3.77 -23.88
N SER A 31 -8.23 -2.77 -23.26
CA SER A 31 -7.91 -1.36 -23.53
C SER A 31 -6.48 -0.99 -23.12
N ALA A 32 -5.96 -1.60 -22.05
CA ALA A 32 -4.60 -1.36 -21.57
C ALA A 32 -3.53 -1.75 -22.60
N ILE A 33 -3.78 -2.77 -23.43
CA ILE A 33 -2.87 -3.18 -24.53
C ILE A 33 -2.62 -2.03 -25.51
N TRP A 34 -3.61 -1.15 -25.70
CA TRP A 34 -3.50 -0.02 -26.63
C TRP A 34 -3.03 1.28 -25.96
N ILE A 35 -3.21 1.40 -24.64
CA ILE A 35 -2.93 2.63 -23.89
C ILE A 35 -1.52 2.62 -23.28
N LEU A 36 -1.04 1.46 -22.82
CA LEU A 36 0.21 1.35 -22.06
C LEU A 36 1.40 1.10 -23.00
N PRO A 37 2.36 2.03 -23.14
CA PRO A 37 3.58 1.78 -23.89
C PRO A 37 4.53 0.85 -23.10
N ASP A 38 5.04 -0.20 -23.74
CA ASP A 38 5.87 -1.22 -23.08
C ASP A 38 7.22 -0.69 -22.58
N PHE A 39 7.83 0.26 -23.29
CA PHE A 39 9.10 0.90 -22.92
C PHE A 39 9.15 2.32 -23.50
N PRO A 40 9.90 3.28 -22.91
CA PRO A 40 10.08 4.62 -23.47
C PRO A 40 10.81 4.63 -24.83
N SER A 41 11.42 3.50 -25.23
CA SER A 41 12.01 3.28 -26.56
C SER A 41 11.00 2.79 -27.59
N THR A 42 9.82 2.32 -27.17
CA THR A 42 8.73 1.93 -28.06
C THR A 42 7.97 3.19 -28.47
N PRO A 43 7.73 3.43 -29.78
CA PRO A 43 6.99 4.60 -30.23
C PRO A 43 5.57 4.57 -29.64
N SER A 44 5.33 5.45 -28.67
CA SER A 44 4.00 5.65 -28.09
C SER A 44 3.17 6.52 -29.03
N VAL A 45 1.90 6.14 -29.22
CA VAL A 45 0.93 6.89 -30.06
C VAL A 45 0.56 8.25 -29.44
N TRP A 46 0.80 8.45 -28.15
CA TRP A 46 0.32 9.61 -27.41
C TRP A 46 1.39 10.46 -26.71
N LEU A 47 2.64 9.97 -26.58
CA LEU A 47 3.73 10.81 -26.07
C LEU A 47 4.39 11.60 -27.20
N SER A 48 4.58 12.90 -26.98
CA SER A 48 5.42 13.74 -27.83
C SER A 48 6.91 13.30 -27.75
N PRO A 49 7.73 13.62 -28.77
CA PRO A 49 9.17 13.31 -28.74
C PRO A 49 9.90 13.88 -27.52
N ASP A 50 9.47 15.05 -27.04
CA ASP A 50 10.04 15.72 -25.86
C ASP A 50 9.69 14.96 -24.57
N GLU A 51 8.45 14.50 -24.43
CA GLU A 51 8.02 13.68 -23.29
C GLU A 51 8.68 12.30 -23.27
N GLN A 52 8.90 11.69 -24.44
CA GLN A 52 9.66 10.44 -24.53
C GLN A 52 11.11 10.63 -24.10
N THR A 53 11.73 11.76 -24.48
CA THR A 53 13.10 12.07 -24.08
C THR A 53 13.19 12.33 -22.58
N LEU A 54 12.23 13.05 -22.01
CA LEU A 54 12.12 13.25 -20.56
C LEU A 54 11.89 11.93 -19.81
N ALA A 55 11.08 11.02 -20.35
CA ALA A 55 10.84 9.70 -19.76
C ALA A 55 12.11 8.84 -19.79
N LYS A 56 12.89 8.88 -20.89
CA LYS A 56 14.20 8.23 -20.97
C LYS A 56 15.19 8.81 -19.97
N GLN A 57 15.28 10.14 -19.87
CA GLN A 57 16.13 10.81 -18.89
C GLN A 57 15.77 10.44 -17.47
N ARG A 58 14.47 10.38 -17.12
CA ARG A 58 14.03 9.91 -15.79
C ARG A 58 14.44 8.47 -15.53
N MET A 59 14.32 7.59 -16.53
CA MET A 59 14.77 6.20 -16.40
C MET A 59 16.29 6.07 -16.30
N GLU A 60 17.05 6.90 -17.01
CA GLU A 60 18.52 6.92 -16.96
C GLU A 60 19.05 7.53 -15.66
N GLU A 61 18.47 8.64 -15.18
CA GLU A 61 18.72 9.17 -13.82
C GLU A 61 18.39 8.11 -12.78
N ASP A 62 17.31 7.34 -13.00
CA ASP A 62 16.94 6.26 -12.14
C ASP A 62 17.98 5.11 -12.15
N ILE A 63 18.55 4.75 -13.29
CA ILE A 63 19.55 3.68 -13.41
C ILE A 63 20.95 4.15 -12.94
N ALA A 64 21.36 5.36 -13.28
CA ALA A 64 22.66 5.94 -12.90
C ALA A 64 22.82 6.09 -11.38
N VAL A 65 21.72 6.25 -10.65
CA VAL A 65 21.68 6.21 -9.18
C VAL A 65 22.12 4.87 -8.58
N GLU A 66 22.00 3.76 -9.31
CA GLU A 66 22.41 2.42 -8.86
C GLU A 66 23.81 2.04 -9.35
N ASP A 67 24.23 2.48 -10.55
CA ASP A 67 25.52 2.11 -11.16
C ASP A 67 26.75 2.77 -10.48
N GLU A 68 26.59 3.90 -9.79
CA GLU A 68 27.71 4.57 -9.11
C GLU A 68 28.32 3.72 -7.96
N HIS A 69 27.71 2.58 -7.63
CA HIS A 69 28.15 1.68 -6.55
C HIS A 69 28.52 0.24 -7.00
N GLN A 70 28.41 -0.13 -8.28
CA GLN A 70 28.70 -1.50 -8.72
C GLN A 70 29.35 -1.58 -10.11
N ASP A 71 30.69 -1.62 -10.11
CA ASP A 71 31.55 -1.98 -11.25
C ASP A 71 31.45 -3.48 -11.64
N LYS A 72 30.28 -4.11 -11.50
CA LYS A 72 30.10 -5.55 -11.74
C LYS A 72 29.07 -5.82 -12.85
N PRO A 73 29.38 -6.71 -13.81
CA PRO A 73 28.42 -7.10 -14.83
C PRO A 73 27.17 -7.72 -14.17
N VAL A 74 26.01 -7.13 -14.46
CA VAL A 74 24.72 -7.53 -13.89
C VAL A 74 24.27 -8.85 -14.53
N GLU A 75 24.57 -9.97 -13.88
CA GLU A 75 23.91 -11.25 -14.18
C GLU A 75 22.53 -11.31 -13.51
N TYR A 76 21.50 -11.75 -14.24
CA TYR A 76 20.12 -11.81 -13.73
C TYR A 76 19.99 -12.64 -12.43
N TYR A 77 20.81 -13.69 -12.29
CA TYR A 77 20.88 -14.51 -11.09
C TYR A 77 21.62 -13.83 -9.92
N SER A 78 22.57 -12.93 -10.19
CA SER A 78 23.28 -12.19 -9.14
C SER A 78 22.35 -11.15 -8.49
N GLY A 79 21.49 -10.50 -9.27
CA GLY A 79 20.54 -9.51 -8.74
C GLY A 79 19.51 -10.09 -7.76
N LEU A 80 19.00 -11.30 -8.02
CA LEU A 80 18.12 -12.00 -7.07
C LEU A 80 18.87 -12.44 -5.82
N ALA A 81 20.08 -13.00 -5.98
CA ALA A 81 20.91 -13.42 -4.84
C ALA A 81 21.25 -12.23 -3.93
N GLU A 82 21.61 -11.08 -4.52
CA GLU A 82 21.84 -9.84 -3.78
C GLU A 82 20.58 -9.36 -3.05
N ALA A 83 19.41 -9.42 -3.68
CA ALA A 83 18.14 -9.04 -3.06
C ALA A 83 17.77 -9.95 -1.86
N VAL A 84 18.06 -11.25 -1.95
CA VAL A 84 17.78 -12.20 -0.85
C VAL A 84 18.73 -11.99 0.33
N VAL A 85 19.99 -11.62 0.08
CA VAL A 85 20.99 -11.39 1.13
C VAL A 85 20.86 -10.01 1.77
N ASP A 86 20.25 -9.04 1.08
CA ASP A 86 20.04 -7.69 1.62
C ASP A 86 19.02 -7.70 2.78
N TRP A 87 19.50 -7.37 3.99
CA TRP A 87 18.67 -7.27 5.18
C TRP A 87 17.55 -6.24 5.05
N ARG A 88 17.71 -5.22 4.21
CA ARG A 88 16.72 -4.15 4.00
C ARG A 88 15.45 -4.69 3.37
N VAL A 89 15.57 -5.67 2.49
CA VAL A 89 14.43 -6.35 1.84
C VAL A 89 13.55 -7.00 2.89
N TRP A 90 14.15 -7.74 3.83
CA TRP A 90 13.43 -8.39 4.90
C TRP A 90 12.88 -7.39 5.93
N TRP A 91 13.64 -6.34 6.26
CA TRP A 91 13.19 -5.27 7.15
C TRP A 91 11.94 -4.58 6.62
N LEU A 92 11.96 -4.16 5.35
CA LEU A 92 10.83 -3.53 4.68
C LEU A 92 9.67 -4.51 4.48
N GLY A 93 9.95 -5.79 4.17
CA GLY A 93 8.95 -6.85 4.07
C GLY A 93 8.18 -7.06 5.38
N VAL A 94 8.88 -7.06 6.52
CA VAL A 94 8.25 -7.18 7.85
C VAL A 94 7.52 -5.90 8.24
N ALA A 95 8.08 -4.72 7.97
CA ALA A 95 7.41 -3.44 8.23
C ALA A 95 6.08 -3.34 7.46
N LEU A 96 6.07 -3.78 6.20
CA LEU A 96 4.88 -3.84 5.34
C LEU A 96 3.92 -4.96 5.76
N CYS A 97 4.42 -6.12 6.22
CA CYS A 97 3.60 -7.18 6.81
C CYS A 97 2.83 -6.69 8.05
N SER A 98 3.51 -5.98 8.94
CA SER A 98 2.91 -5.36 10.13
C SER A 98 1.86 -4.31 9.73
N MET A 99 2.15 -3.52 8.70
CA MET A 99 1.20 -2.57 8.13
C MET A 99 -0.07 -3.26 7.61
N ILE A 100 0.08 -4.29 6.76
CA ILE A 100 -1.04 -5.07 6.21
C ILE A 100 -1.85 -5.74 7.32
N SER A 101 -1.19 -6.23 8.37
CA SER A 101 -1.85 -6.84 9.53
C SER A 101 -2.75 -5.82 10.26
N SER A 102 -2.32 -4.56 10.37
CA SER A 102 -3.14 -3.48 10.92
C SER A 102 -4.36 -3.17 10.03
N LEU A 103 -4.17 -3.20 8.71
CA LEU A 103 -5.22 -2.99 7.71
C LEU A 103 -6.24 -4.14 7.63
N SER A 104 -5.97 -5.27 8.29
CA SER A 104 -6.89 -6.44 8.35
C SER A 104 -8.31 -6.08 8.76
N PHE A 105 -8.46 -5.04 9.57
CA PHE A 105 -9.74 -4.46 9.96
C PHE A 105 -10.69 -4.26 8.76
N GLY A 106 -10.18 -3.76 7.62
CA GLY A 106 -10.99 -3.49 6.43
C GLY A 106 -11.69 -4.74 5.88
N ASN A 107 -11.06 -5.91 6.01
CA ASN A 107 -11.61 -7.18 5.55
C ASN A 107 -12.81 -7.63 6.40
N PHE A 108 -12.83 -7.26 7.68
CA PHE A 108 -13.88 -7.62 8.64
C PHE A 108 -14.86 -6.48 8.90
N PHE A 109 -14.72 -5.37 8.17
CA PHE A 109 -15.56 -4.19 8.32
C PHE A 109 -17.07 -4.46 8.19
N PRO A 110 -17.56 -5.30 7.25
CA PRO A 110 -18.97 -5.67 7.19
C PRO A 110 -19.46 -6.42 8.44
N THR A 111 -18.63 -7.30 8.99
CA THR A 111 -18.93 -8.05 10.23
C THR A 111 -18.98 -7.11 11.43
N LEU A 112 -18.08 -6.13 11.49
CA LEU A 112 -17.99 -5.14 12.57
C LEU A 112 -19.10 -4.09 12.49
N SER A 113 -19.54 -3.73 11.29
CA SER A 113 -20.72 -2.85 11.11
C SER A 113 -22.03 -3.59 11.35
N ALA A 114 -22.07 -4.93 11.24
CA ALA A 114 -23.24 -5.72 11.60
C ALA A 114 -23.47 -5.78 13.13
N THR A 115 -22.41 -5.70 13.95
CA THR A 115 -22.57 -5.66 15.43
C THR A 115 -23.23 -4.37 15.93
N MET A 116 -23.31 -3.34 15.09
CA MET A 116 -24.02 -2.09 15.39
C MET A 116 -25.54 -2.19 15.26
N GLY A 117 -26.08 -3.36 14.90
CA GLY A 117 -27.52 -3.61 14.79
C GLY A 117 -28.16 -3.16 13.46
N TYR A 118 -27.35 -2.74 12.48
CA TYR A 118 -27.84 -2.45 11.13
C TYR A 118 -28.11 -3.73 10.34
N SER A 119 -29.06 -3.67 9.39
CA SER A 119 -29.28 -4.77 8.45
C SER A 119 -28.05 -4.95 7.55
N ALA A 120 -27.77 -6.19 7.12
CA ALA A 120 -26.60 -6.50 6.29
C ALA A 120 -26.49 -5.60 5.03
N THR A 121 -27.61 -5.24 4.42
CA THR A 121 -27.65 -4.33 3.26
C THR A 121 -27.21 -2.91 3.64
N ILE A 122 -27.67 -2.39 4.79
CA ILE A 122 -27.29 -1.06 5.27
C ILE A 122 -25.83 -1.04 5.70
N SER A 123 -25.36 -2.09 6.38
CA SER A 123 -23.95 -2.24 6.76
C SER A 123 -23.03 -2.19 5.53
N LEU A 124 -23.36 -2.92 4.46
CA LEU A 124 -22.62 -2.89 3.20
C LEU A 124 -22.71 -1.52 2.50
N LEU A 125 -23.88 -0.87 2.51
CA LEU A 125 -24.04 0.46 1.93
C LEU A 125 -23.18 1.50 2.67
N LEU A 126 -23.10 1.40 4.01
CA LEU A 126 -22.26 2.27 4.85
C LEU A 126 -20.76 2.08 4.57
N CYS A 127 -20.35 0.93 3.99
CA CYS A 127 -18.97 0.72 3.58
C CYS A 127 -18.59 1.56 2.35
N ALA A 128 -19.53 1.82 1.43
CA ALA A 128 -19.21 2.35 0.11
C ALA A 128 -18.69 3.80 0.07
N PRO A 129 -19.32 4.80 0.72
CA PRO A 129 -18.82 6.18 0.73
C PRO A 129 -17.38 6.33 1.28
N PRO A 130 -17.02 5.65 2.38
CA PRO A 130 -15.65 5.65 2.87
C PRO A 130 -14.61 5.20 1.84
N TRP A 131 -14.90 4.18 1.02
CA TRP A 131 -13.97 3.73 -0.03
C TRP A 131 -13.74 4.80 -1.09
N ILE A 132 -14.77 5.53 -1.50
CA ILE A 132 -14.66 6.64 -2.47
C ILE A 132 -13.79 7.76 -1.92
N VAL A 133 -14.03 8.17 -0.66
CA VAL A 133 -13.23 9.20 0.02
C VAL A 133 -11.78 8.74 0.18
N GLY A 134 -11.59 7.46 0.52
CA GLY A 134 -10.29 6.84 0.59
C GLY A 134 -9.55 6.93 -0.73
N THR A 135 -10.14 6.47 -1.84
CA THR A 135 -9.52 6.53 -3.18
C THR A 135 -9.12 7.96 -3.56
N ALA A 136 -10.01 8.93 -3.37
CA ALA A 136 -9.70 10.33 -3.65
C ALA A 136 -8.52 10.83 -2.83
N THR A 137 -8.49 10.50 -1.53
CA THR A 137 -7.40 10.97 -0.66
C THR A 137 -6.06 10.30 -0.99
N SER A 138 -6.08 9.04 -1.38
CA SER A 138 -4.89 8.28 -1.80
C SER A 138 -4.22 8.94 -2.99
N PHE A 139 -5.02 9.40 -3.95
CA PHE A 139 -4.51 10.16 -5.09
C PHE A 139 -3.81 11.45 -4.65
N PHE A 140 -4.40 12.20 -3.71
CA PHE A 140 -3.78 13.42 -3.19
C PHE A 140 -2.50 13.13 -2.39
N VAL A 141 -2.50 12.11 -1.54
CA VAL A 141 -1.34 11.72 -0.73
C VAL A 141 -0.21 11.19 -1.63
N ALA A 142 -0.52 10.38 -2.64
CA ALA A 142 0.46 9.93 -3.62
C ALA A 142 1.10 11.11 -4.36
N ARG A 143 0.27 12.01 -4.88
CA ARG A 143 0.75 13.23 -5.58
C ARG A 143 1.60 14.12 -4.68
N HIS A 144 1.21 14.27 -3.42
CA HIS A 144 1.96 15.07 -2.44
C HIS A 144 3.26 14.38 -2.03
N SER A 145 3.27 13.05 -1.91
CA SER A 145 4.47 12.24 -1.64
C SER A 145 5.49 12.42 -2.76
N ASP A 146 5.04 12.36 -4.02
CA ASP A 146 5.91 12.53 -5.18
C ASP A 146 6.48 13.96 -5.26
N ALA A 147 5.70 14.97 -4.85
CA ALA A 147 6.14 16.36 -4.85
C ALA A 147 7.11 16.71 -3.71
N THR A 148 6.96 16.08 -2.54
CA THR A 148 7.75 16.39 -1.34
C THR A 148 9.00 15.53 -1.19
N GLY A 149 9.02 14.32 -1.76
CA GLY A 149 10.15 13.40 -1.67
C GLY A 149 10.40 12.80 -0.28
N ASP A 150 9.53 13.05 0.70
CA ASP A 150 9.60 12.47 2.05
C ASP A 150 8.49 11.43 2.22
N ARG A 151 8.79 10.18 1.90
CA ARG A 151 7.85 9.05 1.91
C ARG A 151 7.47 8.64 3.34
N PHE A 152 8.36 8.82 4.32
CA PHE A 152 8.07 8.42 5.70
C PHE A 152 6.84 9.13 6.29
N TRP A 153 6.69 10.44 6.10
CA TRP A 153 5.53 11.15 6.65
C TRP A 153 4.22 10.75 5.97
N HIS A 154 4.28 10.34 4.71
CA HIS A 154 3.13 9.86 3.95
C HIS A 154 2.69 8.45 4.35
N ILE A 155 3.58 7.67 4.98
CA ILE A 155 3.26 6.35 5.55
C ILE A 155 2.83 6.49 7.01
N THR A 156 3.57 7.29 7.79
CA THR A 156 3.37 7.41 9.25
C THR A 156 2.16 8.26 9.60
N GLY A 157 1.91 9.36 8.89
CA GLY A 157 0.72 10.19 9.10
C GLY A 157 -0.56 9.35 9.04
N PRO A 158 -0.72 8.50 8.02
CA PRO A 158 -1.87 7.62 7.96
C PRO A 158 -1.99 6.58 9.05
N LEU A 159 -0.88 5.93 9.41
CA LEU A 159 -0.89 4.97 10.51
C LEU A 159 -1.25 5.62 11.85
N LEU A 160 -0.81 6.84 12.11
CA LEU A 160 -1.14 7.59 13.33
C LEU A 160 -2.63 7.91 13.42
N VAL A 161 -3.23 8.39 12.33
CA VAL A 161 -4.67 8.63 12.26
C VAL A 161 -5.45 7.32 12.40
N GLY A 162 -4.94 6.21 11.86
CA GLY A 162 -5.50 4.87 12.08
C GLY A 162 -5.48 4.45 13.54
N ILE A 163 -4.37 4.68 14.25
CA ILE A 163 -4.27 4.43 15.69
C ILE A 163 -5.30 5.25 16.45
N VAL A 164 -5.48 6.54 16.11
CA VAL A 164 -6.53 7.37 16.71
C VAL A 164 -7.92 6.80 16.42
N GLY A 165 -8.17 6.36 15.19
CA GLY A 165 -9.42 5.70 14.81
C GLY A 165 -9.70 4.44 15.62
N PHE A 166 -8.69 3.59 15.82
CA PHE A 166 -8.81 2.39 16.67
C PHE A 166 -9.00 2.73 18.15
N ILE A 167 -8.35 3.77 18.68
CA ILE A 167 -8.55 4.23 20.06
C ILE A 167 -10.00 4.72 20.25
N ILE A 168 -10.53 5.50 19.30
CA ILE A 168 -11.92 5.94 19.32
C ILE A 168 -12.87 4.75 19.29
N ALA A 169 -12.57 3.72 18.48
CA ALA A 169 -13.35 2.49 18.37
C ALA A 169 -13.42 1.72 19.70
N ILE A 170 -12.29 1.63 20.41
CA ILE A 170 -12.22 1.02 21.74
C ILE A 170 -13.02 1.85 22.75
N SER A 171 -12.93 3.18 22.64
CA SER A 171 -13.50 4.11 23.63
C SER A 171 -15.00 4.31 23.48
N THR A 172 -15.59 4.01 22.32
CA THR A 172 -16.97 4.41 22.00
C THR A 172 -17.79 3.28 21.40
N MET A 173 -18.83 2.85 22.13
CA MET A 173 -19.89 1.95 21.63
C MET A 173 -21.09 2.71 21.00
N ASN A 174 -20.96 4.03 20.82
CA ASN A 174 -22.03 4.90 20.32
C ASN A 174 -22.01 5.00 18.78
N THR A 175 -23.17 4.79 18.15
CA THR A 175 -23.41 4.79 16.70
C THR A 175 -22.97 6.06 15.97
N ALA A 176 -22.94 7.23 16.62
CA ALA A 176 -22.48 8.47 16.00
C ALA A 176 -20.95 8.53 15.84
N ALA A 177 -20.22 8.03 16.83
CA ALA A 177 -18.75 7.90 16.74
C ALA A 177 -18.35 6.83 15.73
N SER A 178 -19.22 5.84 15.49
CA SER A 178 -19.04 4.82 14.46
C SER A 178 -18.90 5.42 13.07
N ALA A 179 -19.66 6.46 12.69
CA ALA A 179 -19.56 7.05 11.35
C ALA A 179 -18.22 7.79 11.13
N ALA A 180 -17.76 8.57 12.12
CA ALA A 180 -16.45 9.22 12.08
C ALA A 180 -15.31 8.20 12.04
N TYR A 181 -15.47 7.10 12.77
CA TYR A 181 -14.58 5.94 12.75
C TYR A 181 -14.50 5.27 11.37
N VAL A 182 -15.63 5.05 10.69
CA VAL A 182 -15.61 4.44 9.35
C VAL A 182 -14.81 5.31 8.38
N ILE A 183 -15.05 6.63 8.41
CA ILE A 183 -14.39 7.58 7.52
C ILE A 183 -12.88 7.60 7.78
N LEU A 184 -12.47 7.66 9.06
CA LEU A 184 -11.05 7.66 9.45
C LEU A 184 -10.35 6.35 9.06
N LEU A 185 -10.99 5.19 9.26
CA LEU A 185 -10.35 3.91 8.95
C LEU A 185 -10.30 3.60 7.46
N THR A 186 -11.30 4.00 6.69
CA THR A 186 -11.22 3.81 5.23
C THR A 186 -10.27 4.78 4.56
N TRP A 187 -10.03 5.95 5.14
CA TRP A 187 -8.94 6.82 4.72
C TRP A 187 -7.57 6.12 4.88
N VAL A 188 -7.34 5.41 6.00
CA VAL A 188 -6.11 4.63 6.21
C VAL A 188 -5.96 3.50 5.19
N LEU A 189 -7.03 2.73 4.93
CA LEU A 189 -7.00 1.60 3.99
C LEU A 189 -6.56 2.00 2.58
N ASN A 190 -6.93 3.19 2.13
CA ASN A 190 -6.70 3.61 0.76
C ASN A 190 -5.39 4.37 0.59
N THR A 191 -4.91 5.09 1.62
CA THR A 191 -3.73 5.96 1.51
C THR A 191 -2.44 5.22 1.09
N PHE A 192 -2.40 3.89 1.24
CA PHE A 192 -1.27 3.06 0.82
C PHE A 192 -1.36 2.66 -0.66
N SER A 193 -1.12 3.61 -1.58
CA SER A 193 -0.81 3.27 -2.96
C SER A 193 0.66 2.84 -3.05
N GLN A 194 0.90 1.58 -3.44
CA GLN A 194 2.24 0.99 -3.56
C GLN A 194 3.10 1.82 -4.51
N THR A 195 4.07 2.56 -3.97
CA THR A 195 5.03 3.31 -4.77
C THR A 195 5.98 2.32 -5.43
N GLN A 196 5.84 2.12 -6.74
CA GLN A 196 6.72 1.25 -7.52
C GLN A 196 8.00 2.01 -7.89
N SER A 197 9.16 1.57 -7.41
CA SER A 197 10.42 1.66 -8.16
C SER A 197 11.59 0.87 -7.55
N LYS A 198 12.28 0.18 -8.47
CA LYS A 198 13.61 -0.47 -8.49
C LYS A 198 13.89 -1.78 -7.74
N ARG A 199 14.65 -2.62 -8.48
CA ARG A 199 14.87 -4.08 -8.39
C ARG A 199 13.59 -4.89 -8.19
N ALA A 200 12.99 -5.32 -9.32
CA ALA A 200 11.78 -6.15 -9.36
C ALA A 200 11.85 -7.39 -8.43
N ALA A 201 13.03 -8.00 -8.30
CA ALA A 201 13.27 -9.12 -7.38
C ALA A 201 13.12 -8.72 -5.90
N ALA A 202 13.71 -7.61 -5.46
CA ALA A 202 13.61 -7.13 -4.09
C ALA A 202 12.17 -6.72 -3.75
N ILE A 203 11.49 -6.02 -4.67
CA ILE A 203 10.08 -5.65 -4.51
C ILE A 203 9.20 -6.89 -4.41
N ALA A 204 9.41 -7.89 -5.28
CA ALA A 204 8.65 -9.13 -5.24
C ALA A 204 8.81 -9.85 -3.89
N LEU A 205 10.03 -9.88 -3.33
CA LEU A 205 10.31 -10.46 -2.02
C LEU A 205 9.66 -9.67 -0.88
N ILE A 206 9.73 -8.33 -0.91
CA ILE A 206 9.07 -7.46 0.06
C ILE A 206 7.56 -7.70 0.05
N ILE A 207 6.92 -7.68 -1.13
CA ILE A 207 5.47 -7.87 -1.28
C ILE A 207 5.09 -9.28 -0.84
N SER A 208 5.84 -10.31 -1.26
CA SER A 208 5.57 -11.70 -0.87
C SER A 208 5.60 -11.86 0.64
N THR A 209 6.62 -11.30 1.30
CA THR A 209 6.73 -11.30 2.77
C THR A 209 5.59 -10.52 3.42
N ALA A 210 5.21 -9.37 2.85
CA ALA A 210 4.15 -8.55 3.37
C ALA A 210 2.78 -9.23 3.33
N THR A 211 2.49 -10.00 2.29
CA THR A 211 1.22 -10.73 2.16
C THR A 211 0.98 -11.76 3.27
N LEU A 212 2.02 -12.18 4.00
CA LEU A 212 1.87 -13.01 5.21
C LEU A 212 0.98 -12.34 6.27
N GLY A 213 0.90 -11.01 6.30
CA GLY A 213 -0.01 -10.27 7.17
C GLY A 213 -1.49 -10.60 6.91
N ASN A 214 -1.86 -10.89 5.66
CA ASN A 214 -3.22 -11.33 5.32
C ASN A 214 -3.52 -12.76 5.81
N ILE A 215 -2.51 -13.60 5.97
CA ILE A 215 -2.67 -14.94 6.55
C ILE A 215 -2.92 -14.83 8.06
N GLY A 216 -2.26 -13.88 8.73
CA GLY A 216 -2.47 -13.57 10.15
C GLY A 216 -3.79 -12.86 10.44
N ALA A 217 -4.32 -12.10 9.47
CA ALA A 217 -5.50 -11.26 9.62
C ALA A 217 -6.75 -11.96 10.24
N PRO A 218 -7.17 -13.18 9.82
CA PRO A 218 -8.33 -13.84 10.42
C PRO A 218 -8.15 -14.17 11.90
N TYR A 219 -6.92 -14.37 12.36
CA TYR A 219 -6.62 -14.66 13.76
C TYR A 219 -6.73 -13.43 14.65
N PHE A 220 -6.73 -12.22 14.07
CA PHE A 220 -6.91 -10.97 14.83
C PHE A 220 -8.39 -10.75 15.15
N TRP A 221 -9.31 -11.38 14.42
CA TRP A 221 -10.75 -11.14 14.49
C TRP A 221 -11.55 -12.40 14.86
N PRO A 222 -11.23 -13.12 15.96
CA PRO A 222 -12.02 -14.26 16.38
C PRO A 222 -13.40 -13.79 16.86
N SER A 223 -14.44 -14.55 16.51
CA SER A 223 -15.82 -14.22 16.87
C SER A 223 -16.07 -14.18 18.39
N SER A 224 -15.21 -14.83 19.18
CA SER A 224 -15.25 -14.81 20.65
C SER A 224 -14.90 -13.46 21.27
N TRP A 225 -14.22 -12.57 20.53
CA TRP A 225 -13.87 -11.22 21.01
C TRP A 225 -14.94 -10.18 20.66
N GLY A 226 -15.99 -10.57 19.93
CA GLY A 226 -17.16 -9.73 19.69
C GLY A 226 -18.02 -9.53 20.96
N PRO A 227 -18.87 -8.49 21.00
CA PRO A 227 -19.13 -7.51 19.94
C PRO A 227 -18.18 -6.30 19.95
N SER A 228 -17.39 -6.11 21.00
CA SER A 228 -16.54 -4.92 21.15
C SER A 228 -15.20 -5.02 20.44
N TYR A 229 -14.67 -6.23 20.21
CA TYR A 229 -13.41 -6.49 19.49
C TYR A 229 -12.20 -5.68 19.99
N VAL A 230 -12.18 -5.28 21.27
CA VAL A 230 -11.12 -4.44 21.85
C VAL A 230 -9.73 -5.03 21.64
N ASN A 231 -9.58 -6.35 21.86
CA ASN A 231 -8.31 -7.05 21.64
C ASN A 231 -7.85 -7.00 20.17
N SER A 232 -8.79 -7.07 19.21
CA SER A 232 -8.49 -6.95 17.78
C SER A 232 -7.98 -5.55 17.44
N TYR A 233 -8.64 -4.50 17.95
CA TYR A 233 -8.18 -3.12 17.74
C TYR A 233 -6.83 -2.86 18.40
N LEU A 234 -6.55 -3.43 19.58
CA LEU A 234 -5.24 -3.33 20.23
C LEU A 234 -4.14 -4.01 19.40
N LEU A 235 -4.41 -5.17 18.78
CA LEU A 235 -3.47 -5.82 17.86
C LEU A 235 -3.20 -4.97 16.61
N CYS A 236 -4.23 -4.33 16.04
CA CYS A 236 -4.06 -3.39 14.93
C CYS A 236 -3.22 -2.17 15.34
N ILE A 237 -3.44 -1.60 16.54
CA ILE A 237 -2.61 -0.52 17.07
C ILE A 237 -1.17 -0.98 17.25
N LEU A 238 -0.94 -2.15 17.86
CA LEU A 238 0.39 -2.69 18.10
C LEU A 238 1.16 -2.88 16.78
N THR A 239 0.52 -3.48 15.78
CA THR A 239 1.13 -3.71 14.46
C THR A 239 1.34 -2.41 13.68
N SER A 240 0.46 -1.40 13.81
CA SER A 240 0.73 -0.04 13.32
C SER A 240 1.96 0.59 13.98
N VAL A 241 2.07 0.50 15.31
CA VAL A 241 3.21 1.08 16.06
C VAL A 241 4.52 0.41 15.68
N ILE A 242 4.53 -0.92 15.54
CA ILE A 242 5.70 -1.67 15.05
C ILE A 242 6.09 -1.19 13.65
N SER A 243 5.12 -1.04 12.74
CA SER A 243 5.38 -0.56 11.38
C SER A 243 5.99 0.85 11.39
N ILE A 244 5.41 1.78 12.15
CA ILE A 244 5.95 3.14 12.31
C ILE A 244 7.38 3.11 12.87
N ALA A 245 7.63 2.31 13.92
CA ALA A 245 8.95 2.21 14.53
C ALA A 245 10.00 1.66 13.54
N MET A 246 9.63 0.65 12.74
CA MET A 246 10.50 0.09 11.71
C MET A 246 10.77 1.08 10.57
N CYS A 247 9.74 1.80 10.10
CA CYS A 247 9.89 2.86 9.11
C CYS A 247 10.76 4.01 9.63
N TRP A 248 10.63 4.36 10.91
CA TRP A 248 11.42 5.43 11.54
C TRP A 248 12.88 5.02 11.67
N ALA A 249 13.16 3.80 12.12
CA ALA A 249 14.53 3.26 12.15
C ALA A 249 15.15 3.24 10.75
N PHE A 250 14.38 2.86 9.73
CA PHE A 250 14.85 2.87 8.34
C PHE A 250 15.12 4.30 7.84
N ARG A 251 14.27 5.28 8.18
CA ARG A 251 14.50 6.70 7.90
C ARG A 251 15.78 7.20 8.54
N GLN A 252 16.05 6.87 9.80
CA GLN A 252 17.31 7.25 10.46
C GLN A 252 18.52 6.68 9.72
N HIS A 253 18.46 5.39 9.34
CA HIS A 253 19.50 4.75 8.56
C HIS A 253 19.74 5.46 7.21
N LEU A 254 18.69 5.81 6.47
CA LEU A 254 18.81 6.56 5.21
C LEU A 254 19.34 7.98 5.43
N SER A 255 18.89 8.67 6.47
CA SER A 255 19.37 10.02 6.83
C SER A 255 20.87 10.00 7.17
N MET A 256 21.33 9.00 7.91
CA MET A 256 22.75 8.83 8.20
C MET A 256 23.58 8.60 6.93
N ARG A 257 23.06 7.81 5.98
CA ARG A 257 23.73 7.60 4.69
C ARG A 257 23.78 8.87 3.84
N ASN A 258 22.70 9.66 3.84
CA ASN A 258 22.66 10.95 3.16
C ASN A 258 23.68 11.93 3.74
N GLN A 259 23.80 12.01 5.07
CA GLN A 259 24.78 12.86 5.75
C GLN A 259 26.22 12.40 5.49
N ALA A 260 26.47 11.09 5.49
CA ALA A 260 27.80 10.54 5.19
C ALA A 260 28.22 10.83 3.74
N ALA A 261 27.29 10.72 2.78
CA ALA A 261 27.54 11.09 1.39
C ALA A 261 27.82 12.60 1.25
N GLU A 262 27.06 13.44 1.96
CA GLU A 262 27.29 14.89 1.97
C GLU A 262 28.67 15.27 2.55
N ALA A 263 29.07 14.63 3.65
CA ALA A 263 30.37 14.87 4.24
C ALA A 263 31.52 14.45 3.32
N LEU A 264 31.37 13.34 2.59
CA LEU A 264 32.34 12.88 1.61
C LEU A 264 32.46 13.85 0.42
N GLU A 265 31.33 14.31 -0.11
CA GLU A 265 31.30 15.28 -1.21
C GLU A 265 31.96 16.59 -0.82
N GLN A 266 31.68 17.10 0.40
CA GLN A 266 32.33 18.30 0.92
C GLN A 266 33.83 18.12 1.12
N ALA A 267 34.27 16.95 1.60
CA ALA A 267 35.70 16.65 1.80
C ALA A 267 36.47 16.54 0.48
N LEU A 268 35.83 16.02 -0.57
CA LEU A 268 36.44 15.82 -1.89
C LEU A 268 36.19 16.99 -2.87
N GLY A 269 35.40 18.00 -2.47
CA GLY A 269 35.00 19.11 -3.33
C GLY A 269 34.14 18.68 -4.53
N LEU A 270 33.43 17.56 -4.40
CA LEU A 270 32.58 17.01 -5.46
C LEU A 270 31.24 17.77 -5.53
N PRO A 271 30.61 17.84 -6.71
CA PRO A 271 29.24 18.35 -6.82
C PRO A 271 28.27 17.48 -6.01
N LYS A 272 27.11 18.06 -5.66
CA LYS A 272 26.06 17.33 -4.92
C LYS A 272 25.65 16.07 -5.69
N GLY A 273 25.86 14.93 -5.06
CA GLY A 273 25.49 13.62 -5.58
C GLY A 273 24.08 13.20 -5.17
N PHE A 274 23.79 11.92 -5.37
CA PHE A 274 22.50 11.33 -5.05
C PHE A 274 22.16 11.39 -3.54
N ARG A 275 20.86 11.51 -3.24
CA ARG A 275 20.31 11.42 -1.89
C ARG A 275 19.14 10.46 -1.86
N TYR A 276 19.12 9.57 -0.88
CA TYR A 276 18.00 8.68 -0.60
C TYR A 276 16.78 9.51 -0.18
N LEU A 277 15.61 9.15 -0.71
CA LEU A 277 14.32 9.67 -0.24
C LEU A 277 14.04 9.14 1.17
N LEU A 278 13.56 10.01 2.07
CA LEU A 278 13.38 9.71 3.50
C LEU A 278 12.01 9.15 3.84
#